data_AF-A0A7J2HX67-F1
#
_entry.id   AF-A0A7J2HX67-F1
#
_cell.length_a   1.000
_cell.length_b   1.000
_cell.length_c   1.000
_cell.angle_alpha   90.00
_cell.angle_beta   90.00
_cell.angle_gamma   90.00
#
_symmetry.space_group_name_H-M   'P 1'
#
loop_
_entity.id
_entity.type
_entity.pdbx_description
1 polymer ?
#
loop_
_entity_poly.entity_id
_entity_poly.type
_entity_poly.pdbx_seq_one_letter_code
_entity_poly.pdbx_strand_id
1 'polypeptide(L)' 'MVKYLYADPLKCSGCKICELVCSFTFNGVLDPNRARIKVVSLGHLDEVLVCRNCRDAPCIEACPREAIYRDEREVVMV' A
#
# COMPACT_ATOMS: atom_id res chain seq x y z
N MET A 1 -17.24 -2.44 8.47
CA MET A 1 -16.76 -1.98 7.14
C MET A 1 -15.27 -1.72 7.28
N VAL A 2 -14.41 -2.37 6.50
CA VAL A 2 -12.95 -2.16 6.60
C VAL A 2 -12.59 -0.80 6.02
N LYS A 3 -11.75 -0.04 6.73
CA LYS A 3 -11.23 1.23 6.22
C LYS A 3 -10.09 0.93 5.24
N TYR A 4 -10.17 1.47 4.04
CA TYR A 4 -9.15 1.29 3.03
C TYR A 4 -8.83 2.62 2.36
N LEU A 5 -7.61 2.73 1.83
CA LEU A 5 -7.19 3.87 1.04
C LEU A 5 -7.63 3.64 -0.41
N TYR A 6 -8.36 4.60 -0.97
CA TYR A 6 -8.71 4.63 -2.39
C TYR A 6 -7.97 5.79 -3.06
N ALA A 7 -7.24 5.48 -4.11
CA ALA A 7 -6.62 6.46 -5.00
C ALA A 7 -7.39 6.45 -6.32
N ASP A 8 -7.90 7.61 -6.73
CA ASP A 8 -8.60 7.79 -7.99
C ASP A 8 -7.60 7.81 -9.15
N PRO A 9 -7.59 6.81 -10.04
CA PRO A 9 -6.62 6.74 -11.13
C PRO A 9 -6.76 7.90 -12.12
N LEU A 10 -7.97 8.47 -12.28
CA LEU A 10 -8.22 9.58 -13.20
C LEU A 10 -7.61 10.90 -12.72
N LYS A 11 -7.24 10.98 -11.43
CA LYS A 11 -6.57 12.13 -10.82
C LYS A 11 -5.08 11.89 -10.58
N CYS A 12 -4.60 10.66 -10.81
CA CYS A 12 -3.20 10.33 -10.65
C CYS A 12 -2.40 10.86 -11.86
N SER A 13 -1.32 11.58 -11.59
CA SER A 13 -0.41 12.10 -12.63
C SER A 13 0.89 11.31 -12.77
N GLY A 14 1.03 10.19 -12.04
CA GLY A 14 2.25 9.40 -12.08
C GLY A 14 3.46 10.02 -11.37
N CYS A 15 3.29 11.09 -10.57
CA CYS A 15 4.41 11.88 -10.02
C CYS A 15 5.27 11.18 -8.95
N LYS A 16 4.83 10.04 -8.40
CA LYS A 16 5.54 9.22 -7.39
C LYS A 16 5.89 9.91 -6.06
N ILE A 17 5.39 11.12 -5.81
CA ILE A 17 5.62 11.85 -4.54
C ILE A 17 5.10 11.04 -3.34
N CYS A 18 3.98 10.33 -3.49
CA CYS A 18 3.43 9.47 -2.44
C CYS A 18 4.37 8.31 -2.06
N GLU A 19 5.13 7.77 -3.03
CA GLU A 19 6.14 6.73 -2.76
C GLU A 19 7.28 7.31 -1.93
N LEU A 20 7.82 8.47 -2.34
CA LEU A 20 8.92 9.15 -1.64
C LEU A 20 8.55 9.53 -0.20
N VAL A 21 7.35 10.08 0.00
CA VAL A 21 6.87 10.42 1.35
C VAL A 21 6.73 9.16 2.18
N CYS A 22 6.18 8.08 1.62
CA CYS A 22 6.03 6.81 2.33
C CYS A 22 7.38 6.21 2.75
N SER A 23 8.36 6.14 1.85
CA SER A 23 9.71 5.63 2.17
C SER A 23 10.41 6.51 3.21
N PHE A 24 10.22 7.83 3.12
CA PHE A 24 10.80 8.74 4.10
C PHE A 24 10.16 8.56 5.48
N THR A 25 8.83 8.49 5.56
CA THR A 25 8.10 8.31 6.82
C THR A 25 8.44 7.00 7.52
N PHE A 26 8.55 5.89 6.78
CA PHE A 26 8.68 4.56 7.40
C PHE A 26 10.11 4.00 7.40
N ASN A 27 10.99 4.49 6.53
CA ASN A 27 12.35 3.98 6.38
C ASN A 27 13.42 5.08 6.51
N GLY A 28 13.04 6.36 6.65
CA GLY A 28 13.98 7.48 6.77
C GLY A 28 14.78 7.77 5.50
N VAL A 29 14.36 7.23 4.35
CA VAL A 29 15.10 7.35 3.07
C VAL A 29 14.21 7.86 1.95
N LEU A 30 14.82 8.58 1.00
CA LEU A 30 14.17 9.00 -0.24
C LEU A 30 14.46 7.98 -1.34
N ASP A 31 13.84 6.81 -1.22
CA ASP A 31 13.95 5.72 -2.20
C ASP A 31 12.57 5.12 -2.45
N PRO A 32 11.95 5.40 -3.61
CA PRO A 32 10.64 4.86 -3.97
C PRO A 32 10.58 3.33 -3.92
N ASN A 33 11.71 2.62 -4.10
CA ASN A 33 11.74 1.15 -4.01
C ASN A 33 11.40 0.65 -2.61
N ARG A 34 11.73 1.43 -1.57
CA ARG A 34 11.44 1.10 -0.17
C ARG A 34 10.06 1.58 0.29
N ALA A 35 9.28 2.22 -0.58
CA ALA A 35 7.91 2.62 -0.28
C ALA A 35 6.97 1.41 -0.17
N ARG A 36 6.00 1.48 0.74
CA ARG A 36 4.92 0.47 0.89
C ARG A 36 3.77 0.68 -0.10
N ILE A 37 3.67 1.88 -0.67
CA ILE A 37 2.75 2.25 -1.75
C ILE A 37 3.52 2.28 -3.07
N LYS A 38 2.86 1.90 -4.17
CA LYS A 38 3.48 1.88 -5.51
C LYS A 38 2.60 2.56 -6.55
N VAL A 39 3.20 3.35 -7.41
CA VAL A 39 2.56 3.91 -8.61
C VAL A 39 3.02 3.08 -9.80
N VAL A 40 2.06 2.45 -10.46
CA VAL A 40 2.29 1.64 -11.67
C VAL A 40 1.69 2.35 -12.86
N SER A 41 2.43 2.36 -13.98
CA SER A 41 1.95 2.94 -15.22
C SER A 41 1.39 1.84 -16.11
N LEU A 42 0.12 1.98 -16.50
CA LEU A 42 -0.63 1.06 -17.35
C LEU A 42 -0.82 1.67 -18.76
N GLY A 43 0.21 2.36 -19.25
CA GLY A 43 0.22 3.03 -20.54
C GLY A 43 -0.31 4.46 -20.45
N HIS A 44 -1.63 4.64 -20.56
CA HIS A 44 -2.28 5.96 -20.53
C HIS A 44 -2.91 6.30 -19.17
N LEU A 45 -2.72 5.45 -18.17
CA LEU A 45 -3.25 5.60 -16.83
C LEU A 45 -2.18 5.22 -15.82
N ASP A 46 -2.03 6.03 -14.78
CA ASP A 46 -1.22 5.67 -13.62
C ASP A 46 -2.15 5.25 -12.48
N GLU A 47 -1.87 4.09 -11.89
CA GLU A 47 -2.63 3.53 -10.78
C GLU A 47 -1.76 3.43 -9.54
N VAL A 48 -2.36 3.67 -8.37
CA VAL A 48 -1.68 3.58 -7.09
C VAL A 48 -2.07 2.29 -6.39
N LEU A 49 -1.12 1.37 -6.29
CA LEU A 49 -1.23 0.11 -5.58
C LEU A 49 -0.84 0.30 -4.11
N VAL A 50 -1.75 -0.08 -3.22
CA VAL A 50 -1.64 0.04 -1.76
C VAL A 50 -2.34 -1.15 -1.11
N CYS A 51 -1.86 -1.58 0.06
CA CYS A 51 -2.58 -2.55 0.88
C CYS A 51 -4.01 -2.06 1.15
N ARG A 52 -5.01 -2.82 0.71
CA ARG A 52 -6.43 -2.47 0.85
C ARG A 52 -7.01 -2.84 2.21
N ASN A 53 -6.23 -3.45 3.11
CA ASN A 53 -6.72 -4.01 4.36
C ASN A 53 -7.97 -4.88 4.13
N CYS A 54 -7.90 -5.73 3.10
CA CYS A 54 -9.02 -6.55 2.62
C CYS A 54 -9.73 -7.22 3.78
N ARG A 55 -11.07 -7.20 3.87
CA ARG A 55 -11.82 -7.88 4.95
C ARG A 55 -11.50 -9.37 4.99
N ASP A 56 -11.55 -9.99 3.81
CA ASP A 56 -11.03 -11.32 3.58
C ASP A 56 -9.57 -11.17 3.13
N ALA A 57 -8.64 -11.51 4.01
CA ALA A 57 -7.21 -11.23 3.87
C ALA A 57 -6.44 -12.54 3.67
N PRO A 58 -6.39 -13.10 2.43
CA PRO A 58 -5.75 -14.38 2.17
C PRO A 58 -4.25 -14.37 2.47
N CYS A 59 -3.63 -13.17 2.51
CA CYS A 59 -2.23 -13.02 2.92
C CYS A 59 -1.99 -13.45 4.38
N ILE A 60 -2.97 -13.27 5.28
CA ILE A 60 -2.87 -13.72 6.67
C ILE A 60 -2.88 -15.25 6.71
N GLU A 61 -3.86 -15.88 6.07
CA GLU A 61 -4.00 -17.34 6.02
C GLU A 61 -2.81 -18.03 5.36
N ALA A 62 -2.25 -17.40 4.32
CA ALA A 62 -1.10 -17.92 3.61
C ALA A 62 0.23 -17.81 4.38
N CYS A 63 0.30 -17.09 5.51
CA CYS A 63 1.55 -16.87 6.24
C CYS A 63 1.83 -18.01 7.24
N PRO A 64 2.78 -18.94 6.95
CA PRO A 64 3.04 -20.09 7.83
C PRO A 64 3.75 -19.71 9.14
N ARG A 65 4.25 -18.47 9.23
CA ARG A 65 4.96 -17.95 10.40
C ARG A 65 4.10 -17.03 11.25
N GLU A 66 2.83 -16.85 10.87
CA GLU A 66 1.87 -15.99 11.59
C GLU A 66 2.39 -14.55 11.79
N ALA A 67 3.26 -14.08 10.88
CA ALA A 67 3.84 -12.74 10.94
C ALA A 67 2.84 -11.65 10.52
N ILE A 68 1.83 -12.02 9.72
CA ILE A 68 0.80 -11.10 9.24
C ILE A 68 -0.44 -11.25 10.14
N TYR A 69 -0.92 -10.14 10.70
CA TYR A 69 -2.06 -10.13 11.63
C TYR A 69 -2.91 -8.87 11.48
N ARG A 70 -4.09 -8.84 12.12
CA ARG A 70 -4.89 -7.62 12.25
C ARG A 70 -4.62 -6.94 13.58
N ASP A 71 -4.42 -5.63 13.57
CA ASP A 71 -4.36 -4.82 14.79
C ASP A 71 -5.75 -4.49 15.35
N GLU A 72 -5.78 -3.81 16.48
CA GLU A 72 -7.01 -3.32 17.14
C GLU A 72 -7.82 -2.32 16.30
N ARG A 73 -7.24 -1.81 15.21
CA ARG A 73 -7.86 -0.85 14.28
C ARG A 73 -8.34 -1.53 12.99
N GLU A 74 -8.32 -2.86 12.95
CA GLU A 74 -8.68 -3.69 11.79
C GLU A 74 -7.74 -3.50 10.59
N VAL A 75 -6.53 -3.00 10.80
CA VAL A 75 -5.49 -2.84 9.77
C VAL A 75 -4.65 -4.10 9.66
N VAL A 76 -4.33 -4.52 8.44
CA VAL A 76 -3.48 -5.68 8.21
C VAL A 76 -2.02 -5.26 8.34
N MET A 77 -1.33 -5.85 9.30
CA MET A 77 0.06 -5.59 9.67
C MET A 77 0.96 -6.78 9.33
N VAL A 78 2.22 -6.51 9.07
CA VAL A 78 3.30 -7.47 8.78
C VAL A 78 4.47 -7.16 9.71
#